data_AF-A0A9E7RT21-F1
#
_entry.id   AF-A0A9E7RT21-F1
#
_cell.length_a   1.000
_cell.length_b   1.000
_cell.length_c   1.000
_cell.angle_alpha   90.00
_cell.angle_beta   90.00
_cell.angle_gamma   90.00
#
_symmetry.space_group_name_H-M   'P 1'
#
loop_
_entity.id
_entity.type
_entity.pdbx_description
1 polymer ?
#
loop_
_entity_poly.entity_id
_entity_poly.type
_entity_poly.pdbx_seq_one_letter_code
_entity_poly.pdbx_strand_id
1 'polypeptide(L)'
;MISLKGINPYAAAVITENILKNGPEKLNILLDADIREIRDLADKYGVNISSRKVEDGLVLTMTAGEMEEIDVTGETCPGPVITVGEKLSSLKKGQMIKVKSGNRDTLDDLEVSAAEMNAVVVEKSDDYIILEKTEKKDPVEITGRDRVLVVQSNGTANAERAYATFIFSKAARSMGKEVIIFLLMDGVSLARKGGASNVKHPAFPRLDELMREVIDMGVQIYVCEMSAQFRGIDDSALEDGCKIAGAATFITLLSDPRYAVVNF
;
A
#
# COMPACT_ATOMS: atom_id res chain seq x y z
N MET A 1 -0.70 26.79 7.50
CA MET A 1 0.36 25.98 8.14
C MET A 1 1.20 26.91 8.98
N ILE A 2 1.47 26.56 10.25
CA ILE A 2 2.24 27.35 11.21
C ILE A 2 3.52 26.59 11.52
N SER A 3 4.67 27.26 11.44
CA SER A 3 5.94 26.64 11.83
C SER A 3 6.24 26.98 13.30
N LEU A 4 6.42 25.95 14.12
CA LEU A 4 6.87 26.03 15.50
C LEU A 4 8.21 25.30 15.69
N LYS A 5 9.00 25.16 14.62
CA LYS A 5 10.38 24.66 14.71
C LYS A 5 11.25 25.59 15.55
N GLY A 6 12.15 24.99 16.33
CA GLY A 6 13.02 25.68 17.29
C GLY A 6 12.28 26.23 18.51
N ILE A 7 10.96 26.09 18.60
CA ILE A 7 10.17 26.51 19.75
C ILE A 7 10.18 25.38 20.77
N ASN A 8 10.46 25.70 22.04
CA ASN A 8 10.44 24.68 23.08
C ASN A 8 9.02 24.05 23.23
N PRO A 9 8.94 22.78 23.69
CA PRO A 9 7.67 22.05 23.70
C PRO A 9 6.51 22.74 24.43
N TYR A 10 6.81 23.35 25.58
CA TYR A 10 5.81 24.05 26.39
C TYR A 10 5.24 25.28 25.65
N ALA A 11 6.10 26.11 25.08
CA ALA A 11 5.67 27.28 24.31
C ALA A 11 4.89 26.89 23.05
N ALA A 12 5.30 25.81 22.38
CA ALA A 12 4.57 25.27 21.22
C ALA A 12 3.16 24.81 21.60
N ALA A 13 3.01 24.12 22.74
CA ALA A 13 1.71 23.72 23.26
C ALA A 13 0.81 24.92 23.61
N VAL A 14 1.35 25.96 24.26
CA VAL A 14 0.58 27.18 24.58
C VAL A 14 0.09 27.90 23.32
N ILE A 15 0.95 28.03 22.31
CA ILE A 15 0.57 28.64 21.02
C ILE A 15 -0.54 27.81 20.37
N THR A 16 -0.37 26.49 20.34
CA THR A 16 -1.36 25.55 19.77
C THR A 16 -2.70 25.65 20.46
N GLU A 17 -2.73 25.65 21.80
CA GLU A 17 -3.94 25.78 22.60
C GLU A 17 -4.68 27.08 22.28
N ASN A 18 -3.96 28.20 22.18
CA ASN A 18 -4.57 29.48 21.85
C ASN A 18 -5.20 29.51 20.46
N ILE A 19 -4.62 28.80 19.50
CA ILE A 19 -5.23 28.65 18.17
C ILE A 19 -6.49 27.79 18.27
N LEU A 20 -6.42 26.64 18.97
CA LEU A 20 -7.57 25.74 19.15
C LEU A 20 -8.76 26.42 19.85
N LYS A 21 -8.51 27.33 20.80
CA LYS A 21 -9.56 28.16 21.45
C LYS A 21 -10.36 29.01 20.44
N ASN A 22 -9.80 29.31 19.27
CA ASN A 22 -10.48 30.04 18.20
C ASN A 22 -11.23 29.11 17.21
N GLY A 23 -11.25 27.80 17.47
CA GLY A 23 -12.03 26.81 16.71
C GLY A 23 -11.70 26.71 15.22
N PRO A 24 -10.41 26.54 14.83
CA PRO A 24 -10.08 26.34 13.43
C PRO A 24 -10.68 25.03 12.91
N GLU A 25 -11.20 25.03 11.68
CA GLU A 25 -11.61 23.78 11.03
C GLU A 25 -10.43 22.82 10.85
N LYS A 26 -9.25 23.36 10.52
CA LYS A 26 -7.99 22.62 10.35
C LYS A 26 -6.79 23.45 10.76
N LEU A 27 -5.85 22.84 11.47
CA LEU A 27 -4.60 23.43 11.94
C LEU A 27 -3.43 22.50 11.59
N ASN A 28 -2.53 22.97 10.70
CA ASN A 28 -1.29 22.27 10.38
C ASN A 28 -0.12 22.96 11.09
N ILE A 29 0.64 22.20 11.87
CA ILE A 29 1.76 22.67 12.69
C ILE A 29 3.03 21.92 12.28
N LEU A 30 4.08 22.62 11.88
CA LEU A 30 5.40 22.03 11.64
C LEU A 30 6.25 22.11 12.91
N LEU A 31 6.79 20.98 13.34
CA LEU A 31 7.57 20.77 14.57
C LEU A 31 8.88 20.04 14.27
N ASP A 32 9.86 20.16 15.17
CA ASP A 32 11.11 19.40 15.07
C ASP A 32 10.91 17.92 15.44
N ALA A 33 9.98 17.64 16.36
CA ALA A 33 9.64 16.30 16.85
C ALA A 33 8.18 16.24 17.30
N ASP A 34 7.71 15.04 17.59
CA ASP A 34 6.37 14.83 18.16
C ASP A 34 6.32 15.29 19.62
N ILE A 35 5.28 16.05 19.97
CA ILE A 35 5.14 16.72 21.27
C ILE A 35 3.89 16.19 21.96
N ARG A 36 4.09 15.51 23.10
CA ARG A 36 3.02 14.87 23.86
C ARG A 36 1.96 15.89 24.31
N GLU A 37 2.38 17.06 24.76
CA GLU A 37 1.49 18.11 25.24
C GLU A 37 0.56 18.63 24.13
N ILE A 38 0.99 18.61 22.87
CA ILE A 38 0.13 18.96 21.73
C ILE A 38 -0.89 17.85 21.44
N ARG A 39 -0.50 16.58 21.62
CA ARG A 39 -1.45 15.45 21.52
C ARG A 39 -2.50 15.49 22.62
N ASP A 40 -2.11 15.80 23.85
CA ASP A 40 -3.04 15.95 24.98
C ASP A 40 -4.04 17.10 24.74
N LEU A 41 -3.65 18.14 23.99
CA LEU A 41 -4.57 19.20 23.56
C LEU A 41 -5.60 18.71 22.55
N ALA A 42 -5.27 17.75 21.70
CA ALA A 42 -6.22 17.16 20.76
C ALA A 42 -7.40 16.53 21.52
N ASP A 43 -7.08 15.72 22.52
CA ASP A 43 -8.06 15.07 23.41
C ASP A 43 -8.88 16.11 24.17
N LYS A 44 -8.22 17.13 24.74
CA LYS A 44 -8.86 18.21 25.51
C LYS A 44 -9.89 18.99 24.69
N TYR A 45 -9.60 19.25 23.41
CA TYR A 45 -10.44 20.05 22.53
C TYR A 45 -11.34 19.19 21.62
N GLY A 46 -11.29 17.86 21.74
CA GLY A 46 -12.06 16.94 20.92
C GLY A 46 -11.77 17.09 19.42
N VAL A 47 -10.52 17.38 19.07
CA VAL A 47 -10.08 17.50 17.67
C VAL A 47 -9.26 16.28 17.29
N ASN A 48 -9.41 15.83 16.06
CA ASN A 48 -8.62 14.70 15.58
C ASN A 48 -7.20 15.18 15.30
N ILE A 49 -6.22 14.38 15.68
CA ILE A 49 -4.80 14.65 15.43
C ILE A 49 -4.18 13.53 14.61
N SER A 50 -3.28 13.92 13.70
CA SER A 50 -2.51 13.00 12.89
C SER A 50 -1.13 13.60 12.59
N SER A 51 -0.14 12.74 12.34
CA SER A 51 1.25 13.16 12.20
C SER A 51 1.89 12.62 10.94
N ARG A 52 2.50 13.50 10.15
CA ARG A 52 3.23 13.13 8.93
C ARG A 52 4.68 13.63 8.99
N LYS A 53 5.65 12.74 8.80
CA LYS A 53 7.06 13.12 8.62
C LYS A 53 7.26 13.81 7.26
N VAL A 54 8.04 14.89 7.27
CA VAL A 54 8.49 15.64 6.09
C VAL A 54 10.00 15.83 6.17
N GLU A 55 10.67 16.20 5.07
CA GLU A 55 12.14 16.41 5.06
C GLU A 55 12.60 17.36 6.18
N ASP A 56 11.80 18.40 6.44
CA ASP A 56 12.10 19.45 7.41
C ASP A 56 11.48 19.25 8.80
N GLY A 57 11.02 18.04 9.17
CA GLY A 57 10.52 17.74 10.51
C GLY A 57 9.23 16.93 10.53
N LEU A 58 8.33 17.28 11.45
CA LEU A 58 7.04 16.61 11.64
C LEU A 58 5.90 17.61 11.43
N VAL A 59 4.95 17.30 10.57
CA VAL A 59 3.70 18.05 10.46
C VAL A 59 2.63 17.36 11.30
N LEU A 60 2.15 18.03 12.35
CA LEU A 60 0.91 17.67 13.04
C LEU A 60 -0.26 18.36 12.37
N THR A 61 -1.31 17.59 12.07
CA THR A 61 -2.56 18.09 11.53
C THR A 61 -3.65 17.87 12.58
N MET A 62 -4.29 18.94 13.01
CA MET A 62 -5.44 18.92 13.91
C MET A 62 -6.69 19.36 13.15
N THR A 63 -7.76 18.58 13.19
CA THR A 63 -8.99 18.86 12.42
C THR A 63 -10.21 18.79 13.33
N ALA A 64 -11.06 19.80 13.25
CA ALA A 64 -12.31 19.84 14.00
C ALA A 64 -13.38 18.89 13.41
N GLY A 65 -14.25 18.36 14.26
CA GLY A 65 -15.32 17.43 13.90
C GLY A 65 -15.02 15.98 14.30
N GLU A 66 -16.02 15.11 14.22
CA GLU A 66 -15.82 13.68 14.46
C GLU A 66 -15.07 13.06 13.27
N MET A 67 -14.00 12.30 13.54
CA MET A 67 -13.38 11.44 12.54
C MET A 67 -14.25 10.20 12.40
N GLU A 68 -14.80 10.03 11.21
CA GLU A 68 -15.57 8.83 10.91
C GLU A 68 -14.66 7.61 10.94
N GLU A 69 -15.13 6.57 11.64
CA GLU A 69 -14.44 5.31 11.76
C GLU A 69 -15.21 4.23 11.00
N ILE A 70 -14.50 3.45 10.20
CA ILE A 70 -15.03 2.25 9.54
C ILE A 70 -14.19 1.05 9.94
N ASP A 71 -14.85 -0.04 10.28
CA ASP A 71 -14.21 -1.31 10.61
C ASP A 71 -14.47 -2.30 9.47
N VAL A 72 -13.40 -2.71 8.80
CA VAL A 72 -13.43 -3.68 7.69
C VAL A 72 -12.88 -5.04 8.14
N THR A 73 -12.77 -5.26 9.46
CA THR A 73 -12.29 -6.52 10.03
C THR A 73 -13.20 -7.68 9.62
N GLY A 74 -12.58 -8.75 9.08
CA GLY A 74 -13.29 -9.94 8.64
C GLY A 74 -13.87 -9.86 7.23
N GLU A 75 -13.78 -8.71 6.56
CA GLU A 75 -14.04 -8.65 5.13
C GLU A 75 -12.95 -9.40 4.35
N THR A 76 -13.32 -9.88 3.17
CA THR A 76 -12.39 -10.54 2.24
C THR A 76 -12.10 -9.62 1.07
N CYS A 77 -10.86 -9.60 0.59
CA CYS A 77 -10.49 -8.87 -0.64
C CYS A 77 -11.48 -9.23 -1.78
N PRO A 78 -12.00 -8.26 -2.57
CA PRO A 78 -11.68 -6.83 -2.59
C PRO A 78 -12.52 -5.95 -1.65
N GLY A 79 -13.35 -6.53 -0.77
CA GLY A 79 -14.31 -5.84 0.10
C GLY A 79 -13.79 -4.56 0.77
N PRO A 80 -12.68 -4.63 1.55
CA PRO A 80 -12.18 -3.47 2.28
C PRO A 80 -11.94 -2.24 1.40
N VAL A 81 -11.38 -2.46 0.21
CA VAL A 81 -10.99 -1.40 -0.72
C VAL A 81 -12.23 -0.78 -1.35
N ILE A 82 -13.25 -1.58 -1.65
CA ILE A 82 -14.54 -1.10 -2.15
C ILE A 82 -15.21 -0.24 -1.09
N THR A 83 -15.35 -0.76 0.13
CA THR A 83 -15.96 -0.05 1.27
C THR A 83 -15.26 1.28 1.54
N VAL A 84 -13.93 1.27 1.60
CA VAL A 84 -13.12 2.48 1.84
C VAL A 84 -13.24 3.46 0.67
N GLY A 85 -13.19 2.97 -0.58
CA GLY A 85 -13.31 3.80 -1.78
C GLY A 85 -14.66 4.51 -1.89
N GLU A 86 -15.75 3.78 -1.65
CA GLU A 86 -17.10 4.34 -1.56
C GLU A 86 -17.19 5.40 -0.47
N LYS A 87 -16.64 5.10 0.73
CA LYS A 87 -16.65 6.05 1.83
C LYS A 87 -15.88 7.32 1.48
N LEU A 88 -14.65 7.20 0.99
CA LEU A 88 -13.83 8.33 0.54
C LEU A 88 -14.50 9.15 -0.57
N SER A 89 -15.32 8.54 -1.42
CA SER A 89 -16.03 9.26 -2.48
C SER A 89 -17.11 10.21 -1.93
N SER A 90 -17.67 9.90 -0.76
CA SER A 90 -18.69 10.71 -0.08
C SER A 90 -18.12 11.90 0.72
N LEU A 91 -16.81 11.90 0.96
CA LEU A 91 -16.14 12.92 1.77
C LEU A 91 -15.75 14.17 0.96
N LYS A 92 -15.71 15.31 1.66
CA LYS A 92 -15.13 16.55 1.17
C LYS A 92 -13.61 16.54 1.34
N LYS A 93 -12.91 17.32 0.52
CA LYS A 93 -11.45 17.54 0.63
C LYS A 93 -11.07 17.91 2.06
N GLY A 94 -10.02 17.28 2.58
CA GLY A 94 -9.47 17.53 3.92
C GLY A 94 -10.14 16.76 5.05
N GLN A 95 -11.29 16.10 4.80
CA GLN A 95 -11.88 15.19 5.77
C GLN A 95 -11.06 13.89 5.84
N MET A 96 -11.05 13.28 7.02
CA MET A 96 -10.30 12.06 7.30
C MET A 96 -11.26 10.93 7.70
N ILE A 97 -10.87 9.71 7.37
CA ILE A 97 -11.48 8.49 7.89
C ILE A 97 -10.42 7.63 8.57
N LYS A 98 -10.80 6.99 9.67
CA LYS A 98 -10.02 5.92 10.30
C LYS A 98 -10.58 4.59 9.85
N VAL A 99 -9.72 3.76 9.26
CA VAL A 99 -10.07 2.41 8.82
C VAL A 99 -9.39 1.41 9.74
N LYS A 100 -10.18 0.61 10.46
CA LYS A 100 -9.69 -0.49 11.30
C LYS A 100 -9.66 -1.79 10.52
N SER A 101 -8.59 -2.57 10.67
CA SER A 101 -8.50 -3.92 10.14
C SER A 101 -7.59 -4.77 11.02
N GLY A 102 -8.05 -5.97 11.37
CA GLY A 102 -7.20 -7.00 11.97
C GLY A 102 -6.22 -7.68 10.99
N ASN A 103 -6.25 -7.33 9.71
CA ASN A 103 -5.39 -7.90 8.67
C ASN A 103 -4.38 -6.84 8.14
N ARG A 104 -3.09 -7.10 8.33
CA ARG A 104 -2.01 -6.23 7.85
C ARG A 104 -1.98 -6.09 6.33
N ASP A 105 -2.29 -7.15 5.59
CA ASP A 105 -2.32 -7.10 4.12
C ASP A 105 -3.37 -6.12 3.61
N THR A 106 -4.51 -6.04 4.31
CA THR A 106 -5.55 -5.03 4.02
C THR A 106 -5.01 -3.61 4.24
N LEU A 107 -4.30 -3.35 5.34
CA LEU A 107 -3.73 -2.03 5.62
C LEU A 107 -2.66 -1.64 4.60
N ASP A 108 -1.82 -2.59 4.19
CA ASP A 108 -0.83 -2.42 3.12
C ASP A 108 -1.52 -2.11 1.76
N ASP A 109 -2.61 -2.83 1.44
CA ASP A 109 -3.36 -2.64 0.19
C ASP A 109 -4.04 -1.26 0.13
N LEU A 110 -4.59 -0.79 1.27
CA LEU A 110 -5.16 0.56 1.40
C LEU A 110 -4.10 1.66 1.32
N GLU A 111 -2.91 1.44 1.88
CA GLU A 111 -1.80 2.38 1.78
C GLU A 111 -1.37 2.58 0.32
N VAL A 112 -1.21 1.49 -0.43
CA VAL A 112 -0.80 1.53 -1.85
C VAL A 112 -1.87 2.22 -2.70
N SER A 113 -3.15 1.94 -2.45
CA SER A 113 -4.27 2.43 -3.26
C SER A 113 -4.84 3.77 -2.85
N ALA A 114 -4.40 4.35 -1.72
CA ALA A 114 -4.90 5.62 -1.23
C ALA A 114 -4.89 6.71 -2.32
N ALA A 115 -3.80 6.80 -3.09
CA ALA A 115 -3.66 7.78 -4.17
C ALA A 115 -4.72 7.61 -5.27
N GLU A 116 -5.01 6.37 -5.67
CA GLU A 116 -6.05 6.04 -6.67
C GLU A 116 -7.45 6.40 -6.18
N MET A 117 -7.69 6.31 -4.86
CA MET A 117 -8.93 6.73 -4.21
C MET A 117 -9.01 8.25 -3.96
N ASN A 118 -8.01 9.01 -4.43
CA ASN A 118 -7.83 10.44 -4.17
C ASN A 118 -7.72 10.72 -2.67
N ALA A 119 -6.87 9.97 -2.00
CA ALA A 119 -6.56 10.13 -0.59
C ALA A 119 -5.04 10.07 -0.36
N VAL A 120 -4.62 10.51 0.81
CA VAL A 120 -3.25 10.36 1.30
C VAL A 120 -3.27 9.66 2.65
N VAL A 121 -2.30 8.78 2.86
CA VAL A 121 -2.07 8.18 4.18
C VAL A 121 -1.53 9.25 5.11
N VAL A 122 -2.23 9.43 6.22
CA VAL A 122 -1.84 10.38 7.26
C VAL A 122 -1.13 9.66 8.39
N GLU A 123 -1.64 8.49 8.75
CA GLU A 123 -1.08 7.65 9.81
C GLU A 123 -1.39 6.19 9.53
N LYS A 124 -0.50 5.30 9.95
CA LYS A 124 -0.67 3.85 9.87
C LYS A 124 -0.13 3.22 11.15
N SER A 125 -0.92 2.33 11.72
CA SER A 125 -0.61 1.46 12.87
C SER A 125 -0.68 -0.01 12.41
N ASP A 126 -0.51 -0.94 13.36
CA ASP A 126 -0.66 -2.37 13.12
C ASP A 126 -2.12 -2.80 12.92
N ASP A 127 -3.08 -2.01 13.42
CA ASP A 127 -4.51 -2.32 13.48
C ASP A 127 -5.42 -1.28 12.78
N TYR A 128 -4.84 -0.17 12.30
CA TYR A 128 -5.59 0.85 11.57
C TYR A 128 -4.75 1.66 10.58
N ILE A 129 -5.44 2.34 9.66
CA ILE A 129 -4.89 3.35 8.77
C ILE A 129 -5.82 4.57 8.73
N ILE A 130 -5.25 5.78 8.75
CA ILE A 130 -5.99 7.04 8.61
C ILE A 130 -5.72 7.63 7.24
N LEU A 131 -6.80 7.89 6.49
CA LEU A 131 -6.75 8.44 5.14
C LEU A 131 -7.40 9.82 5.11
N GLU A 132 -6.71 10.81 4.55
CA GLU A 132 -7.28 12.14 4.28
C GLU A 132 -7.71 12.25 2.82
N LYS A 133 -8.93 12.71 2.58
CA LYS A 133 -9.46 12.97 1.25
C LYS A 133 -8.73 14.13 0.58
N THR A 134 -8.23 13.90 -0.63
CA THR A 134 -7.63 14.92 -1.48
C THR A 134 -8.43 15.16 -2.75
N GLU A 135 -8.02 16.18 -3.51
CA GLU A 135 -8.52 16.37 -4.87
C GLU A 135 -7.97 15.31 -5.80
N LYS A 136 -8.69 15.13 -6.91
CA LYS A 136 -8.24 14.30 -8.02
C LYS A 136 -6.99 14.92 -8.62
N LYS A 137 -5.90 14.15 -8.68
CA LYS A 137 -4.68 14.61 -9.35
C LYS A 137 -4.94 14.69 -10.84
N ASP A 138 -4.43 15.75 -11.46
CA ASP A 138 -4.35 15.82 -12.91
C ASP A 138 -3.48 14.66 -13.44
N PRO A 139 -3.78 14.15 -14.64
CA PRO A 139 -2.94 13.15 -15.28
C PRO A 139 -1.50 13.67 -15.37
N VAL A 140 -0.57 12.97 -14.74
CA VAL A 140 0.86 13.27 -14.90
C VAL A 140 1.27 12.87 -16.30
N GLU A 141 1.90 13.78 -17.04
CA GLU A 141 2.49 13.47 -18.33
C GLU A 141 3.70 12.54 -18.11
N ILE A 142 3.57 11.28 -18.52
CA ILE A 142 4.61 10.27 -18.34
C ILE A 142 5.40 10.09 -19.63
N THR A 143 6.72 10.27 -19.54
CA THR A 143 7.64 9.95 -20.63
C THR A 143 8.29 8.58 -20.41
N GLY A 144 7.83 7.56 -21.14
CA GLY A 144 8.50 6.25 -21.25
C GLY A 144 7.77 5.07 -20.57
N ARG A 145 7.99 3.86 -21.12
CA ARG A 145 7.58 2.57 -20.53
C ARG A 145 8.82 1.77 -20.13
N ASP A 146 9.28 1.99 -18.93
CA ASP A 146 10.47 1.37 -18.34
C ASP A 146 10.16 0.27 -17.31
N ARG A 147 8.87 0.02 -17.05
CA ARG A 147 8.40 -1.03 -16.13
C ARG A 147 7.66 -2.14 -16.87
N VAL A 148 7.73 -3.35 -16.34
CA VAL A 148 7.02 -4.53 -16.85
C VAL A 148 6.24 -5.17 -15.71
N LEU A 149 4.94 -5.33 -15.91
CA LEU A 149 4.08 -6.09 -15.02
C LEU A 149 3.78 -7.43 -15.69
N VAL A 150 4.28 -8.50 -15.09
CA VAL A 150 4.02 -9.86 -15.53
C VAL A 150 2.90 -10.44 -14.69
N VAL A 151 1.74 -10.67 -15.31
CA VAL A 151 0.60 -11.33 -14.67
C VAL A 151 0.65 -12.82 -15.03
N GLN A 152 0.45 -13.69 -14.06
CA GLN A 152 0.41 -15.14 -14.29
C GLN A 152 -0.79 -15.74 -13.56
N SER A 153 -1.71 -16.30 -14.34
CA SER A 153 -2.93 -16.96 -13.84
C SER A 153 -2.82 -18.49 -13.76
N ASN A 154 -1.79 -19.07 -14.37
CA ASN A 154 -1.59 -20.51 -14.49
C ASN A 154 -0.54 -21.00 -13.49
N GLY A 155 -0.87 -22.09 -12.80
CA GLY A 155 -0.01 -22.68 -11.79
C GLY A 155 0.91 -23.76 -12.31
N THR A 156 1.28 -24.66 -11.40
CA THR A 156 2.26 -25.74 -11.63
C THR A 156 1.88 -26.71 -12.76
N ALA A 157 0.60 -26.81 -13.12
CA ALA A 157 0.13 -27.70 -14.18
C ALA A 157 0.46 -27.22 -15.60
N ASN A 158 0.78 -25.94 -15.79
CA ASN A 158 1.14 -25.39 -17.10
C ASN A 158 2.61 -24.96 -17.10
N ALA A 159 3.50 -25.93 -17.34
CA ALA A 159 4.95 -25.70 -17.29
C ALA A 159 5.40 -24.60 -18.27
N GLU A 160 4.88 -24.57 -19.50
CA GLU A 160 5.27 -23.59 -20.51
C GLU A 160 5.01 -22.15 -20.05
N ARG A 161 3.78 -21.87 -19.57
CA ARG A 161 3.42 -20.55 -19.05
C ARG A 161 4.22 -20.21 -17.80
N ALA A 162 4.43 -21.17 -16.90
CA ALA A 162 5.22 -20.96 -15.71
C ALA A 162 6.68 -20.60 -16.04
N TYR A 163 7.33 -21.31 -16.96
CA TYR A 163 8.68 -20.98 -17.44
C TYR A 163 8.72 -19.60 -18.10
N ALA A 164 7.74 -19.27 -18.95
CA ALA A 164 7.66 -17.98 -19.61
C ALA A 164 7.67 -16.82 -18.59
N THR A 165 6.90 -16.93 -17.51
CA THR A 165 6.85 -15.92 -16.43
C THR A 165 8.25 -15.53 -15.94
N PHE A 166 9.07 -16.50 -15.53
CA PHE A 166 10.37 -16.22 -14.94
C PHE A 166 11.44 -15.89 -15.99
N ILE A 167 11.41 -16.55 -17.15
CA ILE A 167 12.37 -16.30 -18.24
C ILE A 167 12.21 -14.87 -18.78
N PHE A 168 10.98 -14.44 -19.09
CA PHE A 168 10.75 -13.08 -19.58
C PHE A 168 11.01 -12.03 -18.50
N SER A 169 10.72 -12.34 -17.23
CA SER A 169 11.06 -11.45 -16.11
C SER A 169 12.57 -11.25 -15.98
N LYS A 170 13.35 -12.34 -16.04
CA LYS A 170 14.81 -12.31 -16.01
C LYS A 170 15.37 -11.51 -17.20
N ALA A 171 14.84 -11.73 -18.40
CA ALA A 171 15.25 -11.00 -19.60
C ALA A 171 14.95 -9.49 -19.46
N ALA A 172 13.73 -9.14 -19.03
CA ALA A 172 13.34 -7.74 -18.83
C ALA A 172 14.22 -7.03 -17.79
N ARG A 173 14.52 -7.69 -16.66
CA ARG A 173 15.47 -7.14 -15.67
C ARG A 173 16.87 -6.96 -16.25
N SER A 174 17.35 -7.92 -17.03
CA SER A 174 18.66 -7.83 -17.70
C SER A 174 18.72 -6.68 -18.72
N MET A 175 17.58 -6.25 -19.24
CA MET A 175 17.42 -5.07 -20.11
C MET A 175 17.21 -3.76 -19.33
N GLY A 176 17.41 -3.77 -18.00
CA GLY A 176 17.30 -2.59 -17.15
C GLY A 176 15.86 -2.17 -16.83
N LYS A 177 14.85 -3.00 -17.13
CA LYS A 177 13.46 -2.71 -16.77
C LYS A 177 13.21 -2.98 -15.29
N GLU A 178 12.33 -2.21 -14.67
CA GLU A 178 11.74 -2.58 -13.38
C GLU A 178 10.69 -3.65 -13.64
N VAL A 179 10.71 -4.77 -12.89
CA VAL A 179 9.80 -5.89 -13.15
C VAL A 179 9.09 -6.27 -11.87
N ILE A 180 7.77 -6.47 -11.98
CA ILE A 180 6.93 -7.05 -10.94
C ILE A 180 6.22 -8.25 -11.53
N ILE A 181 6.17 -9.36 -10.80
CA ILE A 181 5.33 -10.51 -11.12
C ILE A 181 4.12 -10.47 -10.19
N PHE A 182 2.91 -10.57 -10.73
CA PHE A 182 1.67 -10.70 -9.97
C PHE A 182 1.01 -12.04 -10.28
N LEU A 183 1.03 -12.94 -9.31
CA LEU A 183 0.45 -14.26 -9.39
C LEU A 183 -1.01 -14.21 -8.93
N LEU A 184 -1.93 -14.72 -9.74
CA LEU A 184 -3.35 -14.80 -9.41
C LEU A 184 -3.94 -16.14 -9.87
N MET A 185 -5.17 -16.44 -9.47
CA MET A 185 -5.83 -17.72 -9.76
C MET A 185 -4.93 -18.91 -9.38
N ASP A 186 -4.56 -19.77 -10.33
CA ASP A 186 -3.71 -20.92 -10.07
C ASP A 186 -2.22 -20.57 -10.04
N GLY A 187 -1.84 -19.42 -10.59
CA GLY A 187 -0.47 -18.91 -10.57
C GLY A 187 0.11 -18.81 -9.17
N VAL A 188 -0.71 -18.54 -8.16
CA VAL A 188 -0.27 -18.50 -6.76
C VAL A 188 0.32 -19.82 -6.26
N SER A 189 -0.02 -20.95 -6.89
CA SER A 189 0.56 -22.25 -6.55
C SER A 189 2.07 -22.33 -6.83
N LEU A 190 2.59 -21.48 -7.73
CA LEU A 190 4.02 -21.38 -8.02
C LEU A 190 4.78 -20.81 -6.80
N ALA A 191 4.18 -19.87 -6.07
CA ALA A 191 4.78 -19.20 -4.92
C ALA A 191 4.60 -19.94 -3.58
N ARG A 192 3.91 -21.08 -3.56
CA ARG A 192 3.92 -21.96 -2.39
C ARG A 192 5.30 -22.57 -2.25
N LYS A 193 5.82 -22.69 -1.02
CA LYS A 193 7.07 -23.42 -0.74
C LYS A 193 7.08 -24.79 -1.40
N GLY A 194 8.07 -25.02 -2.27
CA GLY A 194 8.19 -26.24 -3.06
C GLY A 194 7.22 -26.37 -4.25
N GLY A 195 6.36 -25.38 -4.50
CA GLY A 195 5.42 -25.34 -5.62
C GLY A 195 6.14 -25.28 -6.96
N ALA A 196 6.94 -24.24 -7.19
CA ALA A 196 7.77 -24.11 -8.39
C ALA A 196 8.73 -25.30 -8.57
N SER A 197 9.19 -25.90 -7.48
CA SER A 197 10.12 -27.04 -7.47
C SER A 197 9.57 -28.29 -8.20
N ASN A 198 8.24 -28.38 -8.33
CA ASN A 198 7.54 -29.46 -9.03
C ASN A 198 7.50 -29.27 -10.56
N VAL A 199 7.79 -28.07 -11.05
CA VAL A 199 7.76 -27.74 -12.48
C VAL A 199 9.14 -27.95 -13.09
N LYS A 200 9.26 -28.95 -13.96
CA LYS A 200 10.54 -29.41 -14.53
C LYS A 200 10.44 -29.57 -16.03
N HIS A 201 11.55 -29.33 -16.72
CA HIS A 201 11.67 -29.59 -18.14
C HIS A 201 13.10 -30.06 -18.48
N PRO A 202 13.30 -31.02 -19.39
CA PRO A 202 14.65 -31.54 -19.69
C PRO A 202 15.65 -30.50 -20.19
N ALA A 203 15.16 -29.44 -20.86
CA ALA A 203 15.99 -28.42 -21.49
C ALA A 203 16.15 -27.12 -20.66
N PHE A 204 15.46 -26.99 -19.53
CA PHE A 204 15.48 -25.77 -18.72
C PHE A 204 15.92 -26.08 -17.28
N PRO A 205 16.52 -25.12 -16.56
CA PRO A 205 16.70 -25.23 -15.12
C PRO A 205 15.37 -25.52 -14.42
N ARG A 206 15.40 -25.99 -13.18
CA ARG A 206 14.15 -26.14 -12.43
C ARG A 206 13.51 -24.78 -12.21
N LEU A 207 12.18 -24.72 -12.16
CA LEU A 207 11.49 -23.45 -12.09
C LEU A 207 11.76 -22.69 -10.78
N ASP A 208 12.01 -23.39 -9.67
CA ASP A 208 12.40 -22.79 -8.39
C ASP A 208 13.76 -22.08 -8.46
N GLU A 209 14.72 -22.64 -9.21
CA GLU A 209 16.00 -21.98 -9.47
C GLU A 209 15.80 -20.67 -10.25
N LEU A 210 14.96 -20.68 -11.30
CA LEU A 210 14.62 -19.48 -12.06
C LEU A 210 13.86 -18.44 -11.22
N MET A 211 12.94 -18.88 -10.37
CA MET A 211 12.24 -18.01 -9.43
C MET A 211 13.23 -17.34 -8.48
N ARG A 212 14.17 -18.11 -7.91
CA ARG A 212 15.19 -17.56 -7.01
C ARG A 212 16.05 -16.53 -7.71
N GLU A 213 16.52 -16.81 -8.93
CA GLU A 213 17.32 -15.86 -9.71
C GLU A 213 16.59 -14.53 -9.93
N VAL A 214 15.31 -14.54 -10.29
CA VAL A 214 14.58 -13.27 -10.50
C VAL A 214 14.37 -12.50 -9.18
N ILE A 215 14.12 -13.20 -8.07
CA ILE A 215 14.03 -12.60 -6.74
C ILE A 215 15.37 -11.94 -6.37
N ASP A 216 16.49 -12.63 -6.60
CA ASP A 216 17.84 -12.10 -6.36
C ASP A 216 18.18 -10.90 -7.26
N MET A 217 17.56 -10.81 -8.44
CA MET A 217 17.61 -9.63 -9.32
C MET A 217 16.69 -8.48 -8.87
N GLY A 218 16.01 -8.60 -7.73
CA GLY A 218 15.12 -7.60 -7.17
C GLY A 218 13.74 -7.54 -7.80
N VAL A 219 13.27 -8.62 -8.43
CA VAL A 219 11.88 -8.73 -8.88
C VAL A 219 10.97 -8.98 -7.69
N GLN A 220 10.02 -8.08 -7.45
CA GLN A 220 8.96 -8.31 -6.47
C GLN A 220 7.94 -9.29 -7.05
N ILE A 221 7.65 -10.36 -6.30
CA ILE A 221 6.57 -11.30 -6.62
C ILE A 221 5.42 -11.05 -5.66
N TYR A 222 4.28 -10.64 -6.19
CA TYR A 222 3.03 -10.52 -5.48
C TYR A 222 2.14 -11.74 -5.70
N VAL A 223 1.41 -12.11 -4.67
CA VAL A 223 0.52 -13.26 -4.65
C VAL A 223 -0.87 -12.77 -4.25
N CYS A 224 -1.84 -12.93 -5.15
CA CYS A 224 -3.21 -12.49 -4.94
C CYS A 224 -3.80 -13.10 -3.66
N GLU A 225 -4.18 -12.24 -2.71
CA GLU A 225 -4.73 -12.62 -1.40
C GLU A 225 -5.87 -13.63 -1.51
N MET A 226 -6.92 -13.29 -2.27
CA MET A 226 -8.09 -14.17 -2.45
C MET A 226 -7.69 -15.53 -3.07
N SER A 227 -6.78 -15.52 -4.04
CA SER A 227 -6.34 -16.75 -4.70
C SER A 227 -5.50 -17.64 -3.78
N ALA A 228 -4.68 -17.03 -2.93
CA ALA A 228 -3.89 -17.70 -1.90
C ALA A 228 -4.79 -18.33 -0.84
N GLN A 229 -5.76 -17.56 -0.32
CA GLN A 229 -6.77 -18.04 0.63
C GLN A 229 -7.56 -19.24 0.08
N PHE A 230 -8.00 -19.17 -1.18
CA PHE A 230 -8.70 -20.26 -1.85
C PHE A 230 -7.88 -21.57 -1.90
N ARG A 231 -6.55 -21.47 -1.84
CA ARG A 231 -5.60 -22.60 -1.90
C ARG A 231 -4.95 -22.91 -0.55
N GLY A 232 -5.37 -22.26 0.53
CA GLY A 232 -4.79 -22.42 1.86
C GLY A 232 -3.30 -22.06 1.91
N ILE A 233 -2.91 -21.01 1.20
CA ILE A 233 -1.55 -20.46 1.22
C ILE A 233 -1.58 -19.20 2.08
N ASP A 234 -0.84 -19.23 3.18
CA ASP A 234 -0.56 -18.09 4.05
C ASP A 234 0.94 -17.73 3.99
N ASP A 235 1.35 -16.69 4.72
CA ASP A 235 2.75 -16.23 4.79
C ASP A 235 3.73 -17.34 5.19
N SER A 236 3.31 -18.31 6.01
CA SER A 236 4.19 -19.39 6.44
C SER A 236 4.47 -20.39 5.30
N ALA A 237 3.49 -20.58 4.42
CA ALA A 237 3.54 -21.46 3.26
C ALA A 237 4.12 -20.77 2.01
N LEU A 238 4.36 -19.46 2.04
CA LEU A 238 4.91 -18.68 0.94
C LEU A 238 6.42 -18.87 0.78
N GLU A 239 6.87 -18.94 -0.47
CA GLU A 239 8.27 -18.96 -0.86
C GLU A 239 8.94 -17.62 -0.49
N ASP A 240 10.18 -17.70 0.01
CA ASP A 240 10.89 -16.51 0.51
C ASP A 240 11.12 -15.50 -0.62
N GLY A 241 10.63 -14.27 -0.44
CA GLY A 241 10.65 -13.20 -1.45
C GLY A 241 9.32 -12.98 -2.17
N CYS A 242 8.31 -13.82 -1.92
CA CYS A 242 6.93 -13.58 -2.32
C CYS A 242 6.19 -12.81 -1.22
N LYS A 243 5.22 -11.97 -1.62
CA LYS A 243 4.38 -11.21 -0.68
C LYS A 243 2.90 -11.30 -1.09
N ILE A 244 2.00 -11.47 -0.12
CA ILE A 244 0.56 -11.36 -0.38
C ILE A 244 0.19 -9.92 -0.75
N ALA A 245 -0.68 -9.76 -1.74
CA ALA A 245 -1.22 -8.47 -2.13
C ALA A 245 -2.70 -8.59 -2.54
N GLY A 246 -3.47 -7.57 -2.16
CA GLY A 246 -4.88 -7.47 -2.47
C GLY A 246 -5.16 -6.89 -3.85
N ALA A 247 -6.45 -6.71 -4.13
CA ALA A 247 -6.92 -6.19 -5.40
C ALA A 247 -6.48 -4.74 -5.64
N ALA A 248 -6.32 -3.92 -4.59
CA ALA A 248 -5.97 -2.52 -4.77
C ALA A 248 -4.54 -2.35 -5.27
N THR A 249 -3.60 -3.15 -4.74
CA THR A 249 -2.23 -3.23 -5.23
C THR A 249 -2.23 -3.62 -6.71
N PHE A 250 -3.00 -4.64 -7.09
CA PHE A 250 -3.10 -5.05 -8.49
C PHE A 250 -3.62 -3.94 -9.41
N ILE A 251 -4.71 -3.28 -9.03
CA ILE A 251 -5.30 -2.18 -9.81
C ILE A 251 -4.35 -0.98 -9.86
N THR A 252 -3.66 -0.65 -8.77
CA THR A 252 -2.67 0.43 -8.73
C THR A 252 -1.53 0.17 -9.70
N LEU A 253 -1.03 -1.08 -9.77
CA LEU A 253 -0.01 -1.48 -10.74
C LEU A 253 -0.51 -1.40 -12.18
N LEU A 254 -1.76 -1.78 -12.45
CA LEU A 254 -2.36 -1.67 -13.78
C LEU A 254 -2.63 -0.23 -14.23
N SER A 255 -2.94 0.66 -13.29
CA SER A 255 -3.22 2.07 -13.55
C SER A 255 -1.95 2.90 -13.83
N ASP A 256 -0.77 2.42 -13.43
CA ASP A 256 0.49 3.15 -13.66
C ASP A 256 0.94 3.05 -15.14
N PRO A 257 0.92 4.17 -15.90
CA PRO A 257 1.19 4.16 -17.35
C PRO A 257 2.62 3.76 -17.73
N ARG A 258 3.54 3.69 -16.75
CA ARG A 258 4.94 3.26 -16.97
C ARG A 258 5.05 1.76 -17.21
N TYR A 259 4.05 0.97 -16.79
CA TYR A 259 4.04 -0.48 -17.00
C TYR A 259 3.59 -0.84 -18.41
N ALA A 260 4.38 -1.67 -19.08
CA ALA A 260 3.87 -2.58 -20.08
C ALA A 260 3.39 -3.86 -19.38
N VAL A 261 2.16 -4.29 -19.66
CA VAL A 261 1.56 -5.46 -19.01
C VAL A 261 1.59 -6.65 -19.96
N VAL A 262 2.05 -7.80 -19.48
CA VAL A 262 1.95 -9.08 -20.17
C VAL A 262 1.28 -10.09 -19.24
N ASN A 263 0.34 -10.87 -19.77
CA ASN A 263 -0.29 -11.97 -19.04
C ASN A 263 0.10 -13.28 -19.71
N PHE A 264 0.64 -14.21 -18.94
CA PHE A 264 1.06 -15.52 -19.44
C PHE A 264 0.03 -16.61 -19.26
#